data_AF-A0A437SHC2-F1
#
_entry.id   AF-A0A437SHC2-F1
#
_cell.length_a   1.000
_cell.length_b   1.000
_cell.length_c   1.000
_cell.angle_alpha   90.00
_cell.angle_beta   90.00
_cell.angle_gamma   90.00
#
_symmetry.space_group_name_H-M   'P 1'
#
loop_
_entity.id
_entity.type
_entity.pdbx_description
1 polymer ?
#
loop_
_entity_poly.entity_id
_entity_poly.type
_entity_poly.pdbx_seq_one_letter_code
_entity_poly.pdbx_strand_id
1 'polypeptide(L)'
;MLNHNMDQGVLPHMNLHASSFKFYQEGSDTFFPLVRHTNGKIHITGVALFKGEKMVGEVKAKDLFIFKGLLEKHAFDMHAFSYGSDSIVIQNIVSQPKYTLKTYKGIPTFFIDVHIKGRIQEITGNENLQQRHVVKRIEQAIEQDLKRKSQYLIQQFQVLHTDPLGLGKKWKAENRSFQEKEWEEQYPNFSIHTSYHVTLTNSGVVE
;
A
#
# COMPACT_ATOMS: atom_id res chain seq x y z
N MET A 1 -21.69 1.02 -0.66
CA MET A 1 -20.61 1.96 -1.05
C MET A 1 -19.26 1.52 -0.50
N LEU A 2 -19.08 1.40 0.83
CA LEU A 2 -17.79 0.97 1.41
C LEU A 2 -17.35 -0.43 0.96
N ASN A 3 -18.21 -1.46 1.04
CA ASN A 3 -17.85 -2.82 0.57
C ASN A 3 -17.42 -2.84 -0.89
N HIS A 4 -18.19 -2.19 -1.77
CA HIS A 4 -17.82 -2.06 -3.17
C HIS A 4 -16.47 -1.38 -3.38
N ASN A 5 -16.14 -0.34 -2.59
CA ASN A 5 -14.82 0.29 -2.65
C ASN A 5 -13.71 -0.60 -2.07
N MET A 6 -14.00 -1.45 -1.08
CA MET A 6 -13.05 -2.44 -0.59
C MET A 6 -12.77 -3.51 -1.65
N ASP A 7 -13.80 -3.96 -2.37
CA ASP A 7 -13.65 -5.01 -3.37
C ASP A 7 -13.01 -4.50 -4.67
N GLN A 8 -13.35 -3.28 -5.11
CA GLN A 8 -13.00 -2.76 -6.46
C GLN A 8 -12.20 -1.44 -6.44
N GLY A 9 -12.12 -0.77 -5.29
CA GLY A 9 -11.50 0.55 -5.13
C GLY A 9 -10.30 0.53 -4.18
N VAL A 10 -9.78 1.72 -3.85
CA VAL A 10 -8.52 1.95 -3.10
C VAL A 10 -8.62 1.75 -1.59
N LEU A 11 -9.81 1.60 -1.02
CA LEU A 11 -9.95 1.35 0.41
C LEU A 11 -9.50 -0.09 0.74
N PRO A 12 -8.61 -0.31 1.71
CA PRO A 12 -8.26 -1.66 2.14
C PRO A 12 -9.43 -2.39 2.79
N HIS A 13 -9.47 -3.71 2.68
CA HIS A 13 -10.53 -4.50 3.28
C HIS A 13 -10.52 -4.38 4.79
N MET A 14 -11.69 -4.07 5.32
CA MET A 14 -11.97 -4.08 6.75
C MET A 14 -13.45 -4.29 7.02
N ASN A 15 -13.77 -4.70 8.23
CA ASN A 15 -15.12 -4.66 8.76
C ASN A 15 -15.03 -4.58 10.28
N LEU A 16 -16.14 -4.28 10.94
CA LEU A 16 -16.16 -4.14 12.40
C LEU A 16 -15.59 -5.36 13.11
N HIS A 17 -15.86 -6.57 12.61
CA HIS A 17 -15.35 -7.81 13.19
C HIS A 17 -13.83 -7.92 13.05
N ALA A 18 -13.28 -7.68 11.86
CA ALA A 18 -11.85 -7.71 11.58
C ALA A 18 -11.09 -6.60 12.31
N SER A 19 -11.67 -5.41 12.40
CA SER A 19 -11.10 -4.29 13.16
C SER A 19 -11.14 -4.53 14.66
N SER A 20 -12.22 -5.11 15.19
CA SER A 20 -12.30 -5.51 16.60
C SER A 20 -11.24 -6.55 16.94
N PHE A 21 -11.06 -7.54 16.05
CA PHE A 21 -10.00 -8.52 16.22
C PHE A 21 -8.61 -7.88 16.20
N LYS A 22 -8.31 -7.01 15.22
CA LYS A 22 -7.04 -6.26 15.16
C LYS A 22 -6.81 -5.39 16.39
N PHE A 23 -7.84 -4.76 16.92
CA PHE A 23 -7.76 -3.89 18.10
C PHE A 23 -7.25 -4.63 19.34
N TYR A 24 -7.60 -5.92 19.49
CA TYR A 24 -7.11 -6.76 20.59
C TYR A 24 -5.88 -7.61 20.21
N GLN A 25 -5.34 -7.46 19.00
CA GLN A 25 -4.15 -8.20 18.56
C GLN A 25 -2.88 -7.41 18.82
N GLU A 26 -1.98 -7.99 19.60
CA GLU A 26 -0.63 -7.45 19.79
C GLU A 26 0.13 -7.38 18.45
N GLY A 27 0.83 -6.27 18.24
CA GLY A 27 1.68 -6.07 17.06
C GLY A 27 0.93 -5.73 15.76
N SER A 28 -0.28 -5.18 15.84
CA SER A 28 -0.96 -4.54 14.72
C SER A 28 -1.85 -3.42 15.21
N ASP A 29 -1.77 -2.26 14.57
CA ASP A 29 -2.65 -1.15 14.86
C ASP A 29 -3.85 -1.10 13.88
N THR A 30 -4.95 -0.52 14.34
CA THR A 30 -6.21 -0.44 13.56
C THR A 30 -6.31 0.86 12.79
N PHE A 31 -7.08 0.85 11.71
CA PHE A 31 -7.43 2.02 10.93
C PHE A 31 -8.89 1.96 10.51
N PHE A 32 -9.51 3.11 10.23
CA PHE A 32 -10.90 3.23 9.81
C PHE A 32 -11.07 4.21 8.64
N PRO A 33 -12.03 4.01 7.72
CA PRO A 33 -12.27 4.93 6.62
C PRO A 33 -12.71 6.30 7.14
N LEU A 34 -12.11 7.35 6.58
CA LEU A 34 -12.60 8.71 6.71
C LEU A 34 -13.56 8.97 5.57
N VAL A 35 -14.80 9.31 5.92
CA VAL A 35 -15.83 9.67 4.97
C VAL A 35 -16.29 11.10 5.19
N ARG A 36 -16.56 11.81 4.10
CA ARG A 36 -17.08 13.18 4.11
C ARG A 36 -18.33 13.26 3.26
N HIS A 37 -19.37 13.87 3.81
CA HIS A 37 -20.58 14.17 3.08
C HIS A 37 -20.50 15.57 2.46
N THR A 38 -20.54 15.67 1.14
CA THR A 38 -20.55 16.94 0.39
C THR A 38 -21.53 16.82 -0.78
N ASN A 39 -22.37 17.85 -0.97
CA ASN A 39 -23.34 17.93 -2.08
C ASN A 39 -24.21 16.68 -2.24
N GLY A 40 -24.72 16.12 -1.13
CA GLY A 40 -25.58 14.93 -1.14
C GLY A 40 -24.86 13.63 -1.48
N LYS A 41 -23.53 13.63 -1.56
CA LYS A 41 -22.70 12.44 -1.85
C LYS A 41 -21.71 12.20 -0.73
N ILE A 42 -21.48 10.93 -0.42
CA ILE A 42 -20.46 10.51 0.55
C ILE A 42 -19.19 10.16 -0.22
N HIS A 43 -18.09 10.77 0.18
CA HIS A 43 -16.76 10.58 -0.41
C HIS A 43 -15.82 9.95 0.63
N ILE A 44 -14.98 9.02 0.19
CA ILE A 44 -13.88 8.49 1.02
C ILE A 44 -12.72 9.48 0.89
N THR A 45 -12.32 10.11 1.99
CA THR A 45 -11.25 11.13 2.01
C THR A 45 -9.91 10.56 2.47
N GLY A 46 -9.90 9.36 3.03
CA GLY A 46 -8.69 8.70 3.54
C GLY A 46 -9.02 7.55 4.48
N VAL A 47 -8.02 7.15 5.26
CA VAL A 47 -8.19 6.31 6.45
C VAL A 47 -7.55 6.99 7.66
N ALA A 48 -8.24 6.96 8.79
CA ALA A 48 -7.71 7.37 10.09
C ALA A 48 -6.88 6.23 10.68
N LEU A 49 -5.68 6.58 11.17
CA LEU A 49 -4.75 5.67 11.83
C LEU A 49 -4.95 5.78 13.34
N PHE A 50 -5.02 4.64 14.02
CA PHE A 50 -5.19 4.58 15.47
C PHE A 50 -3.99 3.94 16.13
N LYS A 51 -3.68 4.39 17.35
CA LYS A 51 -2.77 3.72 18.28
C LYS A 51 -3.55 3.45 19.56
N GLY A 52 -3.88 2.18 19.80
CA GLY A 52 -4.93 1.81 20.74
C GLY A 52 -6.25 2.55 20.42
N GLU A 53 -6.78 3.31 21.38
CA GLU A 53 -8.05 4.04 21.24
C GLU A 53 -7.91 5.43 20.60
N LYS A 54 -6.68 5.92 20.39
CA LYS A 54 -6.43 7.30 19.94
C LYS A 54 -6.15 7.35 18.44
N MET A 55 -6.86 8.23 17.73
CA MET A 55 -6.47 8.59 16.37
C MET A 55 -5.15 9.39 16.42
N VAL A 56 -4.13 8.91 15.74
CA VAL A 56 -2.79 9.54 15.70
C VAL A 56 -2.48 10.20 14.37
N GLY A 57 -3.20 9.85 13.31
CA GLY A 57 -3.00 10.47 12.00
C GLY A 57 -3.95 9.92 10.94
N GLU A 58 -3.62 10.17 9.69
CA GLU A 58 -4.41 9.73 8.55
C GLU A 58 -3.54 9.38 7.33
N VAL A 59 -4.03 8.47 6.50
CA VAL A 59 -3.57 8.29 5.11
C VAL A 59 -4.60 8.94 4.20
N LYS A 60 -4.17 9.90 3.40
CA LYS A 60 -5.06 10.65 2.50
C LYS A 60 -5.50 9.78 1.31
N ALA A 61 -6.64 10.10 0.72
CA ALA A 61 -7.21 9.39 -0.43
C ALA A 61 -6.20 9.10 -1.56
N LYS A 62 -5.33 10.07 -1.87
CA LYS A 62 -4.28 9.96 -2.91
C LYS A 62 -3.24 8.86 -2.63
N ASP A 63 -3.04 8.50 -1.37
CA ASP A 63 -2.02 7.54 -0.92
C ASP A 63 -2.65 6.16 -0.60
N LEU A 64 -3.98 6.03 -0.68
CA LEU A 64 -4.69 4.78 -0.36
C LEU A 64 -4.34 3.63 -1.31
N PHE A 65 -4.07 3.92 -2.59
CA PHE A 65 -3.60 2.92 -3.54
C PHE A 65 -2.32 2.24 -3.03
N ILE A 66 -1.36 3.04 -2.55
CA ILE A 66 -0.08 2.55 -2.04
C ILE A 66 -0.29 1.83 -0.70
N PHE A 67 -1.11 2.40 0.18
CA PHE A 67 -1.39 1.78 1.47
C PHE A 67 -2.02 0.39 1.33
N LYS A 68 -3.05 0.25 0.49
CA LYS A 68 -3.64 -1.04 0.14
C LYS A 68 -2.64 -1.96 -0.57
N GLY A 69 -1.84 -1.37 -1.47
CA GLY A 69 -0.62 -1.89 -2.10
C GLY A 69 0.27 -2.70 -1.15
N LEU A 70 0.61 -2.08 -0.04
CA LEU A 70 1.47 -2.65 1.00
C LEU A 70 0.71 -3.70 1.80
N LEU A 71 -0.54 -3.43 2.17
CA LEU A 71 -1.26 -4.22 3.17
C LEU A 71 -1.68 -5.61 2.68
N GLU A 72 -2.27 -5.69 1.48
CA GLU A 72 -2.98 -6.90 1.05
C GLU A 72 -2.91 -7.13 -0.45
N LYS A 73 -3.17 -8.38 -0.87
CA LYS A 73 -3.40 -8.69 -2.28
C LYS A 73 -4.75 -8.11 -2.70
N HIS A 74 -4.79 -7.44 -3.84
CA HIS A 74 -6.02 -6.86 -4.36
C HIS A 74 -5.97 -6.71 -5.88
N ALA A 75 -7.14 -6.48 -6.45
CA ALA A 75 -7.30 -6.03 -7.82
C ALA A 75 -7.88 -4.61 -7.83
N PHE A 76 -7.40 -3.77 -8.75
CA PHE A 76 -8.07 -2.52 -9.12
C PHE A 76 -8.52 -2.62 -10.56
N ASP A 77 -9.70 -2.08 -10.83
CA ASP A 77 -10.18 -1.93 -12.20
C ASP A 77 -9.26 -0.99 -12.98
N MET A 78 -8.92 0.17 -12.39
CA MET A 78 -8.11 1.20 -13.04
C MET A 78 -7.37 2.10 -12.05
N HIS A 79 -6.15 2.52 -12.40
CA HIS A 79 -5.42 3.58 -11.70
C HIS A 79 -4.58 4.41 -12.69
N ALA A 80 -4.50 5.71 -12.44
CA ALA A 80 -3.66 6.61 -13.22
C ALA A 80 -2.34 6.85 -12.49
N PHE A 81 -1.23 6.66 -13.20
CA PHE A 81 0.12 6.93 -12.72
C PHE A 81 0.70 8.15 -13.42
N SER A 82 1.51 8.93 -12.70
CA SER A 82 2.26 10.03 -13.30
C SER A 82 3.52 9.51 -13.98
N TYR A 83 3.79 9.97 -15.19
CA TYR A 83 5.00 9.67 -15.97
C TYR A 83 5.55 10.96 -16.59
N GLY A 84 6.49 11.61 -15.90
CA GLY A 84 6.96 12.94 -16.32
C GLY A 84 5.81 13.95 -16.27
N SER A 85 5.54 14.62 -17.39
CA SER A 85 4.37 15.50 -17.59
C SER A 85 3.10 14.75 -17.99
N ASP A 86 3.21 13.47 -18.32
CA ASP A 86 2.11 12.66 -18.85
C ASP A 86 1.43 11.83 -17.75
N SER A 87 0.25 11.32 -18.06
CA SER A 87 -0.46 10.35 -17.25
C SER A 87 -0.63 9.04 -18.00
N ILE A 88 -0.50 7.93 -17.27
CA ILE A 88 -0.65 6.57 -17.78
C ILE A 88 -1.78 5.91 -17.02
N VAL A 89 -2.82 5.52 -17.75
CA VAL A 89 -3.96 4.80 -17.21
C VAL A 89 -3.70 3.30 -17.36
N ILE A 90 -3.67 2.59 -16.24
CA ILE A 90 -3.45 1.15 -16.18
C ILE A 90 -4.73 0.49 -15.66
N GLN A 91 -5.18 -0.54 -16.35
CA GLN A 91 -6.36 -1.33 -16.02
C GLN A 91 -6.03 -2.76 -15.60
N ASN A 92 -6.99 -3.44 -14.98
CA ASN A 92 -6.89 -4.83 -14.50
C ASN A 92 -5.64 -5.03 -13.63
N ILE A 93 -5.41 -4.08 -12.72
CA ILE A 93 -4.23 -4.07 -11.87
C ILE A 93 -4.39 -5.18 -10.84
N VAL A 94 -3.42 -6.07 -10.74
CA VAL A 94 -3.29 -7.03 -9.64
C VAL A 94 -2.03 -6.67 -8.87
N SER A 95 -2.19 -6.38 -7.58
CA SER A 95 -1.09 -6.07 -6.69
C SER A 95 -0.98 -7.13 -5.60
N GLN A 96 0.24 -7.58 -5.33
CA GLN A 96 0.51 -8.61 -4.34
C GLN A 96 1.76 -8.25 -3.54
N PRO A 97 1.61 -7.84 -2.26
CA PRO A 97 2.74 -7.65 -1.37
C PRO A 97 3.25 -8.99 -0.85
N LYS A 98 4.58 -9.14 -0.83
CA LYS A 98 5.27 -10.24 -0.16
C LYS A 98 6.15 -9.66 0.94
N TYR A 99 6.06 -10.25 2.13
CA TYR A 99 6.83 -9.84 3.29
C TYR A 99 7.94 -10.84 3.54
N THR A 100 9.16 -10.35 3.74
CA THR A 100 10.30 -11.14 4.18
C THR A 100 10.92 -10.48 5.39
N LEU A 101 11.07 -11.24 6.48
CA LEU A 101 11.81 -10.82 7.66
C LEU A 101 13.23 -11.39 7.58
N LYS A 102 14.24 -10.56 7.83
CA LYS A 102 15.62 -11.01 8.01
C LYS A 102 16.14 -10.48 9.33
N THR A 103 16.80 -11.34 10.08
CA THR A 103 17.40 -10.95 11.37
C THR A 103 18.91 -11.05 11.27
N TYR A 104 19.61 -9.97 11.59
CA TYR A 104 21.06 -9.96 11.69
C TYR A 104 21.48 -9.51 13.09
N LYS A 105 22.23 -10.37 13.81
CA LYS A 105 22.64 -10.13 15.21
C LYS A 105 21.47 -9.74 16.14
N GLY A 106 20.30 -10.32 15.93
CA GLY A 106 19.09 -10.04 16.71
C GLY A 106 18.29 -8.81 16.28
N ILE A 107 18.77 -8.04 15.29
CA ILE A 107 18.06 -6.86 14.77
C ILE A 107 17.24 -7.27 13.55
N PRO A 108 15.91 -7.11 13.56
CA PRO A 108 15.06 -7.43 12.42
C PRO A 108 15.08 -6.31 11.37
N THR A 109 15.12 -6.72 10.11
CA THR A 109 14.93 -5.89 8.92
C THR A 109 13.77 -6.46 8.11
N PHE A 110 12.79 -5.62 7.81
CA PHE A 110 11.63 -6.00 7.01
C PHE A 110 11.84 -5.62 5.55
N PHE A 111 11.51 -6.54 4.65
CA PHE A 111 11.45 -6.31 3.21
C PHE A 111 10.02 -6.55 2.74
N ILE A 112 9.44 -5.55 2.06
CA ILE A 112 8.10 -5.61 1.47
C ILE A 112 8.28 -5.49 -0.05
N ASP A 113 8.16 -6.62 -0.74
CA ASP A 113 8.28 -6.71 -2.19
C ASP A 113 6.88 -6.73 -2.82
N VAL A 114 6.50 -5.65 -3.49
CA VAL A 114 5.15 -5.50 -4.08
C VAL A 114 5.19 -5.78 -5.57
N HIS A 115 4.51 -6.84 -6.00
CA HIS A 115 4.41 -7.20 -7.41
C HIS A 115 3.12 -6.67 -8.00
N ILE A 116 3.22 -5.87 -9.05
CA ILE A 116 2.10 -5.25 -9.73
C ILE A 116 2.07 -5.75 -11.17
N LYS A 117 0.92 -6.27 -11.58
CA LYS A 117 0.63 -6.60 -12.98
C LYS A 117 -0.54 -5.76 -13.44
N GLY A 118 -0.51 -5.29 -14.68
CA GLY A 118 -1.62 -4.53 -15.25
C GLY A 118 -1.50 -4.39 -16.75
N ARG A 119 -2.52 -3.78 -17.36
CA ARG A 119 -2.57 -3.49 -18.79
C ARG A 119 -2.59 -1.99 -19.01
N ILE A 120 -1.69 -1.46 -19.83
CA ILE A 120 -1.75 -0.05 -20.26
C ILE A 120 -3.00 0.11 -21.12
N GLN A 121 -3.89 1.03 -20.70
CA GLN A 121 -5.09 1.37 -21.43
C GLN A 121 -4.90 2.65 -22.25
N GLU A 122 -4.31 3.67 -21.63
CA GLU A 122 -4.12 4.98 -22.25
C GLU A 122 -2.85 5.65 -21.71
N ILE A 123 -2.21 6.45 -22.55
CA ILE A 123 -1.14 7.36 -22.18
C ILE A 123 -1.41 8.70 -22.87
N THR A 124 -1.27 9.81 -22.15
CA THR A 124 -1.51 11.15 -22.73
C THR A 124 -0.37 11.62 -23.65
N GLY A 125 0.80 10.98 -23.57
CA GLY A 125 1.96 11.26 -24.40
C GLY A 125 2.02 10.44 -25.69
N ASN A 126 3.00 10.76 -26.55
CA ASN A 126 3.20 10.12 -27.86
C ASN A 126 4.20 8.94 -27.81
N GLU A 127 4.36 8.30 -26.65
CA GLU A 127 5.29 7.19 -26.46
C GLU A 127 4.83 5.96 -27.26
N ASN A 128 5.73 5.33 -28.02
CA ASN A 128 5.38 4.14 -28.80
C ASN A 128 5.38 2.88 -27.91
N LEU A 129 4.21 2.52 -27.40
CA LEU A 129 4.00 1.37 -26.52
C LEU A 129 4.22 0.00 -27.19
N GLN A 130 4.42 -0.08 -28.50
CA GLN A 130 4.82 -1.33 -29.17
C GLN A 130 6.31 -1.64 -28.91
N GLN A 131 7.09 -0.62 -28.55
CA GLN A 131 8.51 -0.81 -28.27
C GLN A 131 8.72 -1.26 -26.83
N ARG A 132 9.23 -2.49 -26.66
CA ARG A 132 9.44 -3.10 -25.34
C ARG A 132 10.30 -2.24 -24.40
N HIS A 133 11.28 -1.51 -24.93
CA HIS A 133 12.13 -0.65 -24.11
C HIS A 133 11.39 0.59 -23.58
N VAL A 134 10.38 1.10 -24.30
CA VAL A 134 9.50 2.18 -23.84
C VAL A 134 8.66 1.69 -22.66
N VAL A 135 8.01 0.53 -22.80
CA VAL A 135 7.23 -0.08 -21.72
C VAL A 135 8.08 -0.34 -20.48
N LYS A 136 9.31 -0.84 -20.65
CA LYS A 136 10.25 -1.01 -19.52
C LYS A 136 10.62 0.29 -18.83
N ARG A 137 10.80 1.40 -19.56
CA ARG A 137 11.05 2.72 -18.95
C ARG A 137 9.86 3.18 -18.12
N ILE A 138 8.65 2.93 -18.60
CA ILE A 138 7.40 3.23 -17.88
C ILE A 138 7.32 2.40 -16.59
N GLU A 139 7.53 1.09 -16.68
CA GLU A 139 7.57 0.18 -15.53
C GLU A 139 8.53 0.68 -14.45
N GLN A 140 9.77 0.99 -14.83
CA GLN A 140 10.81 1.49 -13.91
C GLN A 140 10.44 2.83 -13.27
N ALA A 141 9.84 3.75 -14.04
CA ALA A 141 9.40 5.04 -13.50
C ALA A 141 8.29 4.86 -12.45
N ILE A 142 7.32 3.98 -12.71
CA ILE A 142 6.25 3.65 -11.77
C ILE A 142 6.83 2.96 -10.52
N GLU A 143 7.76 2.01 -10.69
CA GLU A 143 8.44 1.33 -9.58
C GLU A 143 9.14 2.33 -8.65
N GLN A 144 9.86 3.29 -9.21
CA GLN A 144 10.57 4.31 -8.44
C GLN A 144 9.62 5.26 -7.71
N ASP A 145 8.55 5.71 -8.36
CA ASP A 145 7.54 6.57 -7.72
C ASP A 145 6.83 5.86 -6.58
N LEU A 146 6.38 4.62 -6.81
CA LEU A 146 5.72 3.80 -5.78
C LEU A 146 6.65 3.53 -4.60
N LYS A 147 7.90 3.14 -4.87
CA LYS A 147 8.91 2.93 -3.83
C LYS A 147 9.11 4.18 -2.97
N ARG A 148 9.24 5.36 -3.59
CA ARG A 148 9.44 6.63 -2.87
C ARG A 148 8.22 6.94 -1.99
N LYS A 149 7.01 6.87 -2.56
CA LYS A 149 5.79 7.20 -1.83
C LYS A 149 5.48 6.18 -0.72
N SER A 150 5.76 4.89 -0.94
CA SER A 150 5.62 3.86 0.10
C SER A 150 6.61 4.05 1.24
N GLN A 151 7.87 4.37 0.94
CA GLN A 151 8.87 4.67 1.98
C GLN A 151 8.47 5.90 2.79
N TYR A 152 7.97 6.95 2.13
CA TYR A 152 7.45 8.12 2.83
C TYR A 152 6.29 7.74 3.76
N LEU A 153 5.33 6.95 3.27
CA LEU A 153 4.18 6.52 4.06
C LEU A 153 4.59 5.67 5.28
N ILE A 154 5.53 4.75 5.11
CA ILE A 154 6.07 3.94 6.21
C ILE A 154 6.80 4.80 7.24
N GLN A 155 7.59 5.79 6.80
CA GLN A 155 8.22 6.74 7.72
C GLN A 155 7.18 7.53 8.53
N GLN A 156 6.05 7.92 7.92
CA GLN A 156 4.96 8.55 8.67
C GLN A 156 4.38 7.60 9.73
N PHE A 157 4.19 6.32 9.41
CA PHE A 157 3.73 5.33 10.39
C PHE A 157 4.69 5.19 11.57
N GLN A 158 6.01 5.16 11.29
CA GLN A 158 7.05 5.12 12.32
C GLN A 158 7.06 6.37 13.21
N VAL A 159 6.94 7.57 12.62
CA VAL A 159 6.84 8.84 13.38
C VAL A 159 5.59 8.90 14.25
N LEU A 160 4.48 8.32 13.77
CA LEU A 160 3.22 8.25 14.50
C LEU A 160 3.16 7.08 15.50
N HIS A 161 4.23 6.27 15.61
CA HIS A 161 4.30 5.07 16.46
C HIS A 161 3.13 4.09 16.25
N THR A 162 2.65 3.97 14.99
CA THR A 162 1.51 3.11 14.63
C THR A 162 1.94 2.10 13.57
N ASP A 163 1.53 0.83 13.72
CA ASP A 163 1.80 -0.25 12.75
C ASP A 163 0.52 -0.72 12.04
N PRO A 164 0.00 0.06 11.08
CA PRO A 164 -1.21 -0.31 10.34
C PRO A 164 -0.98 -1.46 9.34
N LEU A 165 0.29 -1.82 9.07
CA LEU A 165 0.68 -2.92 8.18
C LEU A 165 0.75 -4.27 8.92
N GLY A 166 0.71 -4.27 10.26
CA GLY A 166 0.80 -5.47 11.09
C GLY A 166 2.14 -6.19 10.96
N LEU A 167 3.23 -5.44 10.88
CA LEU A 167 4.60 -5.96 10.90
C LEU A 167 4.93 -6.64 12.24
N GLY A 168 4.44 -6.12 13.35
CA GLY A 168 4.68 -6.68 14.69
C GLY A 168 4.14 -8.10 14.80
N LYS A 169 2.94 -8.33 14.27
CA LYS A 169 2.33 -9.66 14.17
C LYS A 169 3.17 -10.62 13.33
N LYS A 170 3.76 -10.14 12.23
CA LYS A 170 4.66 -10.96 11.38
C LYS A 170 5.93 -11.33 12.13
N TRP A 171 6.51 -10.40 12.88
CA TRP A 171 7.66 -10.70 13.73
C TRP A 171 7.33 -11.66 14.87
N LYS A 172 6.19 -11.46 15.55
CA LYS A 172 5.70 -12.38 16.59
C LYS A 172 5.53 -13.80 16.09
N ALA A 173 5.11 -13.99 14.83
CA ALA A 173 4.99 -15.31 14.24
C ALA A 173 6.34 -16.04 14.07
N GLU A 174 7.44 -15.30 13.91
CA GLU A 174 8.79 -15.87 13.75
C GLU A 174 9.62 -15.82 15.05
N ASN A 175 9.25 -14.98 16.03
CA ASN A 175 9.95 -14.80 17.30
C ASN A 175 9.07 -15.19 18.50
N ARG A 176 9.34 -16.36 19.09
CA ARG A 176 8.60 -16.87 20.27
C ARG A 176 8.81 -16.04 21.54
N SER A 177 9.85 -15.22 21.59
CA SER A 177 10.15 -14.33 22.72
C SER A 177 9.64 -12.90 22.50
N PHE A 178 8.72 -12.70 21.56
CA PHE A 178 8.14 -11.39 21.27
C PHE A 178 7.49 -10.78 22.52
N GLN A 179 7.90 -9.55 22.85
CA GLN A 179 7.24 -8.72 23.84
C GLN A 179 6.67 -7.48 23.16
N GLU A 180 5.38 -7.20 23.38
CA GLU A 180 4.71 -6.06 22.77
C GLU A 180 5.36 -4.73 23.14
N LYS A 181 5.75 -4.56 24.41
CA LYS A 181 6.41 -3.34 24.87
C LYS A 181 7.74 -3.08 24.14
N GLU A 182 8.55 -4.12 23.95
CA GLU A 182 9.81 -4.02 23.21
C GLU A 182 9.55 -3.69 21.73
N TRP A 183 8.50 -4.28 21.14
CA TRP A 183 8.07 -3.93 19.79
C TRP A 183 7.71 -2.45 19.67
N GLU A 184 6.89 -1.92 20.57
CA GLU A 184 6.46 -0.52 20.52
C GLU A 184 7.62 0.47 20.65
N GLU A 185 8.59 0.16 21.53
CA GLU A 185 9.79 0.97 21.74
C GLU A 185 10.74 0.94 20.52
N GLN A 186 10.87 -0.21 19.86
CA GLN A 186 11.82 -0.39 18.74
C GLN A 186 11.22 -0.10 17.36
N TYR A 187 9.89 -0.19 17.20
CA TYR A 187 9.20 -0.04 15.92
C TYR A 187 9.63 1.19 15.09
N PRO A 188 9.75 2.39 15.69
CA PRO A 188 10.16 3.59 14.96
C PRO A 188 11.56 3.49 14.34
N ASN A 189 12.41 2.61 14.88
CA ASN A 189 13.80 2.45 14.49
C ASN A 189 14.06 1.24 13.58
N PHE A 190 13.04 0.40 13.31
CA PHE A 190 13.24 -0.74 12.42
C PHE A 190 13.53 -0.30 10.98
N SER A 191 14.47 -1.01 10.37
CA SER A 191 14.74 -0.87 8.94
C SER A 191 13.66 -1.59 8.15
N ILE A 192 12.84 -0.81 7.46
CA ILE A 192 11.77 -1.31 6.59
C ILE A 192 12.07 -0.87 5.16
N HIS A 193 12.27 -1.83 4.28
CA HIS A 193 12.58 -1.60 2.87
C HIS A 193 11.42 -2.04 1.99
N THR A 194 11.07 -1.18 1.03
CA THR A 194 10.07 -1.48 0.01
C THR A 194 10.72 -1.62 -1.35
N SER A 195 10.29 -2.61 -2.12
CA SER A 195 10.62 -2.77 -3.52
C SER A 195 9.33 -2.97 -4.32
N TYR A 196 9.37 -2.58 -5.59
CA TYR A 196 8.25 -2.77 -6.51
C TYR A 196 8.74 -3.46 -7.77
N HIS A 197 7.93 -4.38 -8.26
CA HIS A 197 8.13 -5.07 -9.53
C HIS A 197 6.87 -4.91 -10.37
N VAL A 198 6.93 -4.05 -11.38
CA VAL A 198 5.80 -3.71 -12.25
C VAL A 198 5.96 -4.45 -13.57
N THR A 199 4.91 -5.15 -13.99
CA THR A 199 4.85 -5.82 -15.29
C THR A 199 3.60 -5.37 -16.02
N LEU A 200 3.80 -4.69 -17.15
CA LEU A 200 2.73 -4.12 -17.95
C LEU A 200 2.60 -4.85 -19.28
N THR A 201 1.36 -5.18 -19.63
CA THR A 201 1.01 -5.58 -20.98
C THR A 201 0.41 -4.39 -21.71
N ASN A 202 0.66 -4.29 -23.01
CA ASN A 202 0.03 -3.30 -23.86
C ASN A 202 -1.17 -3.95 -24.55
N SER A 203 -2.33 -3.29 -24.59
CA SER A 203 -3.33 -3.60 -25.61
C SER A 203 -2.80 -3.11 -26.95
N GLY A 204 -2.04 -3.96 -27.63
CA GLY A 204 -1.85 -3.79 -29.06
C GLY A 204 -3.21 -3.88 -29.74
N VAL A 205 -3.92 -2.75 -29.85
CA VAL A 205 -4.97 -2.63 -30.86
C VAL A 205 -4.20 -2.55 -32.17
N VAL A 206 -4.15 -3.68 -32.86
CA VAL A 206 -3.98 -3.71 -34.30
C VAL A 206 -5.30 -3.16 -34.84
N GLU A 207 -5.28 -1.93 -35.35
CA GLU A 207 -6.14 -1.56 -36.47
C GLU A 207 -5.36 -1.78 -37.76
#